data_AF-A0A3C0GFT9-F1
#
_entry.id   AF-A0A3C0GFT9-F1
#
_cell.length_a   1.000
_cell.length_b   1.000
_cell.length_c   1.000
_cell.angle_alpha   90.00
_cell.angle_beta   90.00
_cell.angle_gamma   90.00
#
_symmetry.space_group_name_H-M   'P 1'
#
loop_
_entity.id
_entity.type
_entity.pdbx_description
1 polymer ?
#
loop_
_entity_poly.entity_id
_entity_poly.type
_entity_poly.pdbx_seq_one_letter_code
_entity_poly.pdbx_strand_id
1 'polypeptide(L)'
;MAEVEFKKGDQIIVDNFVEQGERFKLSASNVCQILVVGKYDLIVKSNDTAYYPRIFAVSKLVCRRITKRKSKVQVDITIPKINDLVAGITSDLSNKNQEMHVGILEEIRHNNTSSKTAIIREGNKRTSISLSSLIVLEQKNEK
;
A
#
# COMPACT_ATOMS: atom_id res chain seq x y z
N MET A 1 19.86 17.78 -10.39
CA MET A 1 19.21 16.58 -9.81
C MET A 1 20.30 15.79 -9.10
N ALA A 2 20.14 15.42 -7.83
CA ALA A 2 21.14 14.63 -7.13
C ALA A 2 21.34 13.29 -7.88
N GLU A 3 22.59 12.93 -8.17
CA GLU A 3 22.94 11.67 -8.81
C GLU A 3 22.54 10.52 -7.89
N VAL A 4 21.46 9.82 -8.22
CA VAL A 4 21.00 8.67 -7.43
C VAL A 4 21.90 7.49 -7.78
N GLU A 5 22.81 7.15 -6.87
CA GLU A 5 23.67 5.97 -7.01
C GLU A 5 22.83 4.69 -6.80
N PHE A 6 22.73 3.85 -7.84
CA PHE A 6 22.06 2.55 -7.78
C PHE A 6 23.01 1.46 -7.27
N LYS A 7 22.53 0.60 -6.36
CA LYS A 7 23.31 -0.50 -5.79
C LYS A 7 22.62 -1.84 -5.99
N LYS A 8 23.40 -2.91 -6.06
CA LYS A 8 22.87 -4.27 -6.09
C LYS A 8 21.99 -4.50 -4.85
N GLY A 9 20.80 -5.05 -5.05
CA GLY A 9 19.83 -5.32 -4.00
C GLY A 9 18.84 -4.18 -3.75
N ASP A 10 19.06 -2.98 -4.30
CA ASP A 10 18.11 -1.88 -4.20
C ASP A 10 16.76 -2.26 -4.84
N GLN A 11 15.67 -1.81 -4.20
CA GLN A 11 14.35 -1.82 -4.80
C GLN A 11 14.15 -0.53 -5.61
N ILE A 12 13.69 -0.69 -6.84
CA ILE A 12 13.48 0.40 -7.78
C ILE A 12 12.10 0.28 -8.41
N ILE A 13 11.59 1.41 -8.90
CA ILE A 13 10.45 1.47 -9.81
C ILE A 13 11.02 1.59 -11.23
N VAL A 14 10.57 0.73 -12.12
CA VAL A 14 10.84 0.78 -13.55
C VAL A 14 9.58 1.27 -14.25
N ASP A 15 9.68 2.41 -14.92
CA ASP A 15 8.57 3.01 -15.67
C ASP A 15 8.60 2.49 -17.12
N ASN A 16 7.56 1.75 -17.52
CA ASN A 16 7.38 1.24 -18.87
C ASN A 16 6.59 2.26 -19.69
N PHE A 17 7.23 2.86 -20.69
CA PHE A 17 6.59 3.77 -21.62
C PHE A 17 6.20 3.04 -22.91
N VAL A 18 5.04 3.38 -23.45
CA VAL A 18 4.59 2.97 -24.78
C VAL A 18 4.60 4.20 -25.67
N GLU A 19 5.23 4.07 -26.82
CA GLU A 19 5.23 5.10 -27.85
C GLU A 19 3.83 5.17 -28.49
N GLN A 20 3.24 6.36 -28.49
CA GLN A 20 1.97 6.66 -29.16
C GLN A 20 2.19 7.85 -30.10
N GLY A 21 2.59 7.56 -31.34
CA GLY A 21 3.01 8.58 -32.29
C GLY A 21 4.25 9.32 -31.79
N GLU A 22 4.24 10.66 -31.79
CA GLU A 22 5.37 11.49 -31.33
C GLU A 22 5.44 11.66 -29.80
N ARG A 23 4.62 10.96 -29.02
CA ARG A 23 4.55 11.08 -27.55
C ARG A 23 4.77 9.75 -26.86
N PHE A 24 5.50 9.77 -25.75
CA PHE A 24 5.62 8.64 -24.84
C PHE A 24 4.54 8.72 -23.76
N LYS A 25 3.75 7.64 -23.61
CA LYS A 25 2.77 7.51 -22.52
C LYS A 25 3.23 6.44 -21.55
N LEU A 26 3.23 6.76 -20.25
CA LEU A 26 3.48 5.75 -19.21
C LEU A 26 2.38 4.68 -19.27
N SER A 27 2.76 3.43 -19.47
CA SER A 27 1.84 2.29 -19.50
C SER A 27 1.71 1.63 -18.14
N ALA A 28 2.85 1.31 -17.50
CA ALA A 28 2.88 0.66 -16.20
C ALA A 28 4.18 0.98 -15.46
N SER A 29 4.15 0.91 -14.14
CA SER A 29 5.33 1.04 -13.29
C SER A 29 5.48 -0.23 -12.48
N ASN A 30 6.63 -0.90 -12.60
CA ASN A 30 6.89 -2.17 -11.93
C ASN A 30 7.91 -1.98 -10.81
N VAL A 31 7.69 -2.64 -9.67
CA VAL A 31 8.68 -2.72 -8.60
C VAL A 31 9.65 -3.86 -8.92
N CYS A 32 10.93 -3.54 -9.01
CA CYS A 32 11.99 -4.49 -9.33
C CYS A 32 13.12 -4.43 -8.29
N GLN A 33 13.90 -5.49 -8.22
CA GLN A 33 15.13 -5.55 -7.44
C GLN A 33 16.35 -5.58 -8.36
N ILE A 34 17.37 -4.77 -8.07
CA ILE A 34 18.60 -4.73 -8.87
C ILE A 34 19.46 -5.97 -8.60
N LEU A 35 19.79 -6.71 -9.66
CA LEU A 35 20.72 -7.84 -9.62
C LEU A 35 22.15 -7.45 -10.01
N VAL A 36 22.29 -6.61 -11.03
CA VAL A 36 23.57 -6.14 -11.57
C VAL A 36 23.47 -4.65 -11.91
N VAL A 37 24.52 -3.90 -11.59
CA VAL A 37 24.64 -2.47 -11.91
C VAL A 37 25.68 -2.32 -13.03
N GLY A 38 25.25 -1.93 -14.22
CA GLY A 38 26.12 -1.57 -15.32
C GLY A 38 26.48 -0.08 -15.30
N LYS A 39 27.17 0.39 -16.35
CA LYS A 39 27.57 1.80 -16.46
C LYS A 39 26.35 2.71 -16.68
N TYR A 40 25.46 2.33 -17.61
CA TYR A 40 24.28 3.11 -17.99
C TYR A 40 22.96 2.37 -17.75
N ASP A 41 23.05 1.09 -17.45
CA ASP A 41 21.96 0.13 -17.40
C ASP A 41 22.02 -0.72 -16.12
N LEU A 42 20.96 -1.48 -15.88
CA LEU A 42 20.76 -2.35 -14.73
C LEU A 42 20.14 -3.67 -15.22
N ILE A 43 20.53 -4.79 -14.63
CA ILE A 43 19.78 -6.05 -14.74
C ILE A 43 18.90 -6.15 -13.50
N VAL A 44 17.60 -6.31 -13.70
CA VAL A 44 16.61 -6.27 -12.63
C VAL A 44 15.72 -7.49 -12.65
N LYS A 45 15.19 -7.85 -11.47
CA LYS A 45 14.21 -8.92 -11.27
C LYS A 45 12.88 -8.29 -10.88
N SER A 46 11.78 -8.60 -11.59
CA SER A 46 10.45 -8.11 -11.20
C SER A 46 9.99 -8.73 -9.87
N ASN A 47 9.28 -7.94 -9.06
CA ASN A 47 8.69 -8.38 -7.81
C ASN A 47 7.24 -8.90 -7.99
N ASP A 48 6.89 -9.33 -9.20
CA ASP A 48 5.57 -9.90 -9.47
C ASP A 48 5.37 -11.20 -8.69
N THR A 49 4.14 -11.45 -8.25
CA THR A 49 3.71 -12.70 -7.60
C THR A 49 3.64 -13.88 -8.58
N ALA A 50 4.10 -13.71 -9.82
CA ALA A 50 4.13 -14.75 -10.82
C ALA A 50 5.14 -15.86 -10.45
N TYR A 51 4.81 -17.10 -10.79
CA TYR A 51 5.61 -18.29 -10.48
C TYR A 51 7.06 -18.22 -11.01
N TYR A 52 7.28 -17.50 -12.11
CA TYR A 52 8.60 -17.20 -12.65
C TYR A 52 8.84 -15.68 -12.68
N PRO A 53 9.74 -15.15 -11.83
CA PRO A 53 10.07 -13.73 -11.84
C PRO A 53 10.83 -13.37 -13.11
N ARG A 54 10.40 -12.32 -13.81
CA ARG A 54 11.05 -11.88 -15.05
C ARG A 54 12.35 -11.16 -14.74
N ILE A 55 13.40 -11.51 -15.46
CA ILE A 55 14.71 -10.84 -15.40
C ILE A 55 14.93 -10.14 -16.73
N PHE A 56 15.24 -8.84 -16.70
CA PHE A 56 15.45 -8.04 -17.91
C PHE A 56 16.39 -6.86 -17.64
N ALA A 57 16.95 -6.32 -18.72
CA ALA A 57 17.82 -5.14 -18.67
C ALA A 57 17.00 -3.85 -18.79
N VAL A 58 17.38 -2.81 -18.06
CA VAL A 58 16.72 -1.50 -18.07
C VAL A 58 17.74 -0.36 -18.01
N SER A 59 17.43 0.77 -18.65
CA SER A 59 18.25 1.98 -18.55
C SER A 59 18.09 2.63 -17.18
N LYS A 60 19.18 3.17 -16.62
CA LYS A 60 19.13 3.97 -15.38
C LYS A 60 18.20 5.19 -15.51
N LEU A 61 17.96 5.68 -16.72
CA LEU A 61 17.10 6.84 -17.00
C LEU A 61 15.60 6.57 -16.74
N VAL A 62 15.16 5.32 -16.86
CA VAL A 62 13.75 4.92 -16.64
C VAL A 62 13.53 4.34 -15.24
N CYS A 63 14.54 4.41 -14.38
CA CYS A 63 14.54 3.82 -13.05
C CYS A 63 14.47 4.89 -11.96
N ARG A 64 13.59 4.68 -10.97
CA ARG A 64 13.50 5.51 -9.75
C ARG A 64 13.81 4.66 -8.52
N ARG A 65 14.83 5.02 -7.74
CA ARG A 65 15.18 4.27 -6.53
C ARG A 65 14.13 4.47 -5.44
N ILE A 66 13.60 3.37 -4.90
CA ILE A 66 12.76 3.40 -3.71
C ILE A 66 13.70 3.56 -2.52
N THR A 67 13.87 4.80 -2.06
CA THR A 67 14.63 5.03 -0.84
C THR A 67 13.77 4.57 0.31
N LYS A 68 14.08 3.39 0.88
CA LYS A 68 13.57 3.00 2.20
C LYS A 68 14.11 4.00 3.20
N ARG A 69 13.42 5.13 3.39
CA ARG A 69 13.51 5.81 4.67
C ARG A 69 13.03 4.76 5.66
N LYS A 70 13.93 4.24 6.49
CA LYS A 70 13.51 3.64 7.75
C LYS A 70 12.79 4.78 8.45
N SER A 71 11.47 4.88 8.28
CA SER A 71 10.69 5.77 9.09
C SER A 71 10.98 5.30 10.51
N LYS A 72 11.66 6.14 11.31
CA LYS A 72 11.76 5.90 12.75
C LYS A 72 10.37 5.71 13.36
N VAL A 73 9.38 6.29 12.70
CA VAL A 73 7.97 5.96 12.80
C VAL A 73 7.74 4.69 12.00
N GLN A 74 8.08 3.53 12.56
CA GLN A 74 7.20 2.39 12.34
C GLN A 74 5.85 2.94 12.79
N VAL A 75 4.95 3.22 11.84
CA VAL A 75 3.62 3.70 12.20
C VAL A 75 3.04 2.52 12.96
N ASP A 76 3.09 2.58 14.28
CA ASP A 76 2.48 1.59 15.14
C ASP A 76 1.03 1.57 14.69
N ILE A 77 0.67 0.51 13.97
CA ILE A 77 -0.69 0.31 13.52
C ILE A 77 -1.46 0.05 14.80
N THR A 78 -2.05 1.12 15.34
CA THR A 78 -2.82 1.05 16.57
C THR A 78 -3.98 0.11 16.35
N ILE A 79 -3.97 -1.01 17.07
CA ILE A 79 -5.09 -1.95 17.06
C ILE A 79 -6.26 -1.25 17.76
N PRO A 80 -7.41 -1.03 17.08
CA PRO A 80 -8.56 -0.39 17.69
C PRO A 80 -9.07 -1.17 18.90
N LYS A 81 -9.43 -0.46 19.97
CA LYS A 81 -10.07 -1.01 21.17
C LYS A 81 -11.54 -0.60 21.23
N ILE A 82 -12.33 -1.37 21.97
CA ILE A 82 -13.73 -1.04 22.22
C ILE A 82 -13.81 0.34 22.89
N ASN A 83 -14.72 1.17 22.40
CA ASN A 83 -14.94 2.59 22.71
C ASN A 83 -13.96 3.59 22.07
N ASP A 84 -13.02 3.15 21.24
CA ASP A 84 -12.23 4.09 20.44
C ASP A 84 -13.13 4.76 19.39
N LEU A 85 -12.84 6.03 19.09
CA LEU A 85 -13.38 6.69 17.91
C LEU A 85 -12.58 6.20 16.69
N VAL A 86 -13.27 5.59 15.74
CA VAL A 86 -12.66 4.98 14.56
C VAL A 86 -13.29 5.50 13.28
N ALA A 87 -12.50 5.52 12.20
CA ALA A 87 -12.98 5.70 10.85
C ALA A 87 -12.73 4.42 10.04
N GLY A 88 -13.68 4.06 9.19
CA GLY A 88 -13.58 2.91 8.30
C GLY A 88 -14.15 3.22 6.93
N ILE A 89 -13.68 2.51 5.90
CA ILE A 89 -14.26 2.58 4.56
C ILE A 89 -14.91 1.26 4.23
N THR A 90 -16.14 1.31 3.73
CA THR A 90 -16.79 0.17 3.08
C THR A 90 -16.86 0.41 1.57
N SER A 91 -16.78 -0.66 0.81
CA SER A 91 -16.99 -0.64 -0.64
C SER A 91 -18.05 -1.68 -0.96
N ASP A 92 -19.18 -1.24 -1.48
CA ASP A 92 -20.20 -2.16 -1.95
C ASP A 92 -19.71 -2.87 -3.20
N LEU A 93 -19.87 -4.20 -3.26
CA LEU A 93 -19.48 -5.00 -4.43
C LEU A 93 -20.23 -4.56 -5.71
N SER A 94 -21.41 -3.96 -5.52
CA SER A 94 -22.34 -3.54 -6.57
C SER A 94 -22.12 -2.09 -7.04
N ASN A 95 -21.56 -1.24 -6.17
CA ASN A 95 -21.41 0.19 -6.42
C ASN A 95 -19.94 0.56 -6.21
N LYS A 96 -19.27 1.09 -7.23
CA LYS A 96 -17.88 1.57 -7.14
C LYS A 96 -17.68 2.75 -6.16
N ASN A 97 -18.69 3.11 -5.40
CA ASN A 97 -18.66 4.19 -4.44
C ASN A 97 -18.14 3.64 -3.10
N GLN A 98 -17.12 4.31 -2.58
CA GLN A 98 -16.60 4.05 -1.25
C GLN A 98 -17.35 4.94 -0.27
N GLU A 99 -17.90 4.35 0.78
CA GLU A 99 -18.53 5.09 1.88
C GLU A 99 -17.59 5.13 3.07
N MET A 100 -17.32 6.34 3.55
CA MET A 100 -16.57 6.56 4.79
C MET A 100 -17.54 6.59 5.97
N HIS A 101 -17.17 5.85 7.00
CA HIS A 101 -17.93 5.72 8.22
C HIS A 101 -17.10 6.16 9.41
N VAL A 102 -17.69 6.97 10.30
CA VAL A 102 -17.01 7.48 11.50
C VAL A 102 -17.90 7.24 12.70
N GLY A 103 -17.38 6.52 13.68
CA GLY A 103 -18.17 6.12 14.84
C GLY A 103 -17.35 5.52 15.96
N ILE A 104 -18.04 5.19 17.06
CA ILE A 104 -17.44 4.54 18.21
C ILE A 104 -17.41 3.03 17.97
N LEU A 105 -16.25 2.39 18.18
CA LEU A 105 -16.12 0.94 18.08
C LEU A 105 -16.85 0.25 19.25
N GLU A 106 -17.93 -0.48 18.98
CA GLU A 106 -18.73 -1.14 20.03
C GLU A 106 -18.35 -2.61 20.22
N GLU A 107 -18.02 -3.32 19.15
CA GLU A 107 -17.84 -4.77 19.17
C GLU A 107 -16.78 -5.21 18.15
N ILE A 108 -15.99 -6.23 18.48
CA ILE A 108 -15.09 -6.92 17.55
C ILE A 108 -15.51 -8.39 17.49
N ARG A 109 -16.04 -8.81 16.34
CA ARG A 109 -16.44 -10.20 16.10
C ARG A 109 -15.30 -10.97 15.45
N HIS A 110 -15.04 -12.14 16.00
CA HIS A 110 -14.11 -13.10 15.43
C HIS A 110 -14.91 -14.12 14.63
N ASN A 111 -14.70 -14.16 13.32
CA ASN A 111 -15.19 -15.26 12.52
C ASN A 111 -14.18 -16.41 12.61
N ASN A 112 -14.62 -17.65 12.34
CA ASN A 112 -13.73 -18.81 12.25
C ASN A 112 -12.73 -18.70 11.08
N THR A 113 -12.90 -17.70 10.21
CA THR A 113 -11.94 -17.26 9.21
C THR A 113 -11.03 -16.17 9.81
N SER A 114 -9.79 -16.04 9.34
CA SER A 114 -8.81 -15.06 9.85
C SER A 114 -9.23 -13.58 9.76
N SER A 115 -10.40 -13.28 9.20
CA SER A 115 -10.99 -11.95 9.08
C SER A 115 -11.81 -11.58 10.33
N LYS A 116 -11.38 -10.53 11.05
CA LYS A 116 -12.16 -9.93 12.16
C LYS A 116 -13.06 -8.82 11.62
N THR A 117 -14.32 -8.80 12.03
CA THR A 117 -15.26 -7.70 11.74
C THR A 117 -15.46 -6.84 12.98
N ALA A 118 -15.69 -5.56 12.77
CA ALA A 118 -15.87 -4.56 13.81
C ALA A 118 -17.22 -3.86 13.62
N ILE A 119 -17.98 -3.68 14.69
CA ILE A 119 -19.24 -2.94 14.68
C ILE A 119 -18.97 -1.54 15.20
N ILE A 120 -19.23 -0.54 14.38
CA ILE A 120 -19.11 0.87 14.74
C ILE A 120 -20.51 1.50 14.87
N ARG A 121 -20.66 2.43 15.82
CA ARG A 121 -21.89 3.21 16.00
C ARG A 121 -21.72 4.63 15.47
N GLU A 122 -22.51 4.96 14.45
CA GLU A 122 -22.60 6.26 13.80
C GLU A 122 -23.91 6.93 14.22
N GLY A 123 -23.91 7.65 15.34
CA GLY A 123 -25.14 8.16 15.95
C GLY A 123 -26.09 7.03 16.36
N ASN A 124 -27.20 6.86 15.62
CA ASN A 124 -28.19 5.81 15.85
C ASN A 124 -28.01 4.56 14.95
N LYS A 125 -27.07 4.59 14.00
CA LYS A 125 -26.81 3.49 13.07
C LYS A 125 -25.65 2.62 13.57
N ARG A 126 -25.76 1.31 13.39
CA ARG A 126 -24.67 0.36 13.58
C ARG A 126 -24.20 -0.16 12.22
N THR A 127 -22.91 -0.04 11.94
CA THR A 127 -22.31 -0.43 10.67
C THR A 127 -21.21 -1.47 10.92
N SER A 128 -21.22 -2.56 10.14
CA SER A 128 -20.21 -3.62 10.22
C SER A 128 -19.10 -3.37 9.21
N ILE A 129 -17.85 -3.30 9.66
CA ILE A 129 -16.68 -2.99 8.84
C ILE A 129 -15.57 -4.02 9.11
N SER A 130 -14.69 -4.27 8.15
CA SER A 130 -13.48 -5.07 8.41
C SER A 130 -12.58 -4.37 9.44
N LEU A 131 -12.11 -5.09 10.46
CA LEU A 131 -11.20 -4.51 11.45
C LEU A 131 -9.90 -3.99 10.79
N SER A 132 -9.46 -4.63 9.69
CA SER A 132 -8.26 -4.23 8.95
C SER A 132 -8.42 -2.93 8.16
N SER A 133 -9.64 -2.44 7.97
CA SER A 133 -9.91 -1.17 7.29
C SER A 133 -10.28 -0.04 8.25
N LEU A 134 -10.14 -0.26 9.56
CA LEU A 134 -10.33 0.77 10.58
C LEU A 134 -9.04 1.53 10.90
N ILE A 135 -9.18 2.83 11.11
CA ILE A 135 -8.15 3.73 11.64
C ILE A 135 -8.69 4.31 12.95
N VAL A 136 -7.87 4.31 14.00
CA VAL A 136 -8.19 4.97 15.27
C VAL A 136 -7.98 6.47 15.13
N LEU A 137 -9.04 7.25 15.38
CA LEU A 137 -9.00 8.71 15.39
C LEU A 137 -8.72 9.24 16.81
N GLU A 138 -9.33 8.61 17.81
CA GLU A 138 -9.17 8.96 19.21
C GLU A 138 -9.24 7.69 20.06
N GLN A 139 -8.27 7.51 20.96
CA GLN A 139 -8.34 6.46 21.96
C GLN A 139 -9.11 6.96 23.17
N LYS A 140 -9.94 6.11 23.76
CA LYS A 140 -10.51 6.44 25.07
C LYS A 140 -9.35 6.58 26.06
N ASN A 141 -9.08 7.82 26.49
CA ASN A 141 -8.09 8.09 27.53
C ASN A 141 -8.41 7.25 28.77
N GLU A 142 -7.55 6.28 29.07
CA GLU A 142 -7.46 5.71 30.42
C GLU A 142 -6.93 6.83 31.31
N LYS A 143 -7.83 7.48 32.04
CA LYS A 143 -7.47 8.29 33.21
C LYS A 143 -7.02 7.37 34.33
#